data_AF-A0A1E5SIL7-F1
#
_entry.id   AF-A0A1E5SIL7-F1
#
_cell.length_a   1.000
_cell.length_b   1.000
_cell.length_c   1.000
_cell.angle_alpha   90.00
_cell.angle_beta   90.00
_cell.angle_gamma   90.00
#
_symmetry.space_group_name_H-M   'P 1'
#
loop_
_entity.id
_entity.type
_entity.pdbx_description
1 polymer ?
#
loop_
_entity_poly.entity_id
_entity_poly.type
_entity_poly.pdbx_seq_one_letter_code
_entity_poly.pdbx_strand_id
1 'polypeptide(L)'
;MKKSSKKIKKLILKFENGLNSAEKTLKKINKISSIKIDKVLLTNYWRSSDIENFVELLVSPEIKNWEEIDDTYADKLITEIKNNLINDALINKNITALEKRYKKSKRTIFNWIFHKNIMDNRKILELLKENTIVQL
;
A
#
# COMPACT_ATOMS: atom_id res chain seq x y z
N MET A 1 15.34 8.56 -8.35
CA MET A 1 14.68 8.84 -7.04
C MET A 1 13.95 10.19 -7.09
N LYS A 2 12.61 10.20 -6.94
CA LYS A 2 11.75 11.41 -7.04
C LYS A 2 12.09 12.42 -5.93
N LYS A 3 11.81 13.72 -6.15
CA LYS A 3 12.11 14.81 -5.18
C LYS A 3 11.47 14.56 -3.81
N SER A 4 10.24 14.03 -3.78
CA SER A 4 9.53 13.68 -2.56
C SER A 4 10.19 12.52 -1.80
N SER A 5 10.66 11.49 -2.49
CA SER A 5 11.35 10.34 -1.88
C SER A 5 12.61 10.78 -1.13
N LYS A 6 13.45 11.62 -1.75
CA LYS A 6 14.67 12.16 -1.10
C LYS A 6 14.32 12.94 0.18
N LYS A 7 13.23 13.70 0.14
CA LYS A 7 12.77 14.50 1.29
C LYS A 7 12.25 13.63 2.43
N ILE A 8 11.42 12.62 2.13
CA ILE A 8 10.92 11.67 3.14
C ILE A 8 12.07 10.87 3.75
N LYS A 9 12.97 10.32 2.94
CA LYS A 9 14.17 9.59 3.42
C LYS A 9 14.97 10.43 4.41
N LYS A 10 15.24 11.70 4.07
CA LYS A 10 15.97 12.63 4.97
C LYS A 10 15.22 12.89 6.27
N LEU A 11 13.89 12.90 6.27
CA LEU A 11 13.10 13.07 7.49
C LEU A 11 13.19 11.84 8.39
N ILE A 12 13.11 10.64 7.81
CA ILE A 12 13.25 9.36 8.53
C ILE A 12 14.64 9.23 9.13
N LEU A 13 15.70 9.45 8.34
CA LEU A 13 17.08 9.40 8.84
C LEU A 13 17.32 10.40 9.97
N LYS A 14 16.74 11.61 9.91
CA LYS A 14 16.85 12.57 11.03
C LYS A 14 16.13 12.08 12.29
N PHE A 15 15.02 11.37 12.14
CA PHE A 15 14.32 10.78 13.27
C PHE A 15 15.14 9.64 13.89
N GLU A 16 15.68 8.73 13.08
CA GLU A 16 16.51 7.62 13.53
C GLU A 16 17.78 8.06 14.27
N ASN A 17 18.38 9.17 13.82
CA ASN A 17 19.51 9.79 14.48
C ASN A 17 19.13 10.67 15.69
N GLY A 18 17.87 10.64 16.15
CA GLY A 18 17.40 11.42 17.30
C GLY A 18 17.28 12.94 17.08
N LEU A 19 17.49 13.42 15.84
CA LEU A 19 17.49 14.85 15.51
C LEU A 19 16.09 15.46 15.42
N ASN A 20 15.03 14.64 15.33
CA ASN A 20 13.64 15.09 15.40
C ASN A 20 12.79 14.09 16.18
N SER A 21 11.79 14.58 16.92
CA SER A 21 10.78 13.71 17.52
C SER A 21 9.94 12.98 16.46
N ALA A 22 9.29 11.88 16.88
CA ALA A 22 8.37 11.15 16.03
C ALA A 22 7.22 12.04 15.54
N GLU A 23 6.62 12.84 16.41
CA GLU A 23 5.46 13.69 16.13
C GLU A 23 5.79 14.75 15.05
N LYS A 24 6.96 15.39 15.18
CA LYS A 24 7.45 16.39 14.22
C LYS A 24 7.75 15.76 12.85
N THR A 25 8.28 14.54 12.86
CA THR A 25 8.62 13.78 11.66
C THR A 25 7.36 13.32 10.93
N LEU A 26 6.41 12.71 11.64
CA LEU A 26 5.11 12.28 11.11
C LEU A 26 4.35 13.44 10.47
N LYS A 27 4.25 14.58 11.15
CA LYS A 27 3.55 15.76 10.62
C LYS A 27 4.15 16.21 9.27
N LYS A 28 5.45 16.06 9.07
CA LYS A 28 6.12 16.43 7.82
C LYS A 28 5.97 15.37 6.75
N ILE A 29 6.11 14.09 7.09
CA ILE A 29 5.93 12.97 6.15
C ILE A 29 4.49 12.96 5.62
N ASN A 30 3.49 12.97 6.51
CA ASN A 30 2.08 12.91 6.16
C ASN A 30 1.59 14.11 5.32
N LYS A 31 2.36 15.20 5.21
CA LYS A 31 2.05 16.33 4.33
C LYS A 31 2.47 16.10 2.87
N ILE A 32 3.42 15.18 2.63
CA ILE A 32 4.05 14.99 1.32
C ILE A 32 3.98 13.54 0.84
N SER A 33 3.54 12.60 1.68
CA SER A 33 3.29 11.20 1.32
C SER A 33 1.90 11.03 0.71
N SER A 34 1.76 10.02 -0.14
CA SER A 34 0.46 9.55 -0.65
C SER A 34 -0.32 8.80 0.42
N ILE A 35 0.37 8.22 1.40
CA ILE A 35 -0.21 7.39 2.47
C ILE A 35 0.01 8.07 3.82
N LYS A 36 -1.01 8.06 4.68
CA LYS A 36 -0.88 8.50 6.08
C LYS A 36 -0.29 7.37 6.92
N ILE A 37 0.72 7.71 7.71
CA ILE A 37 1.34 6.80 8.68
C ILE A 37 1.20 7.34 10.09
N ASP A 38 1.21 6.42 11.05
CA ASP A 38 1.21 6.71 12.48
C ASP A 38 2.59 6.48 13.10
N LYS A 39 2.68 6.73 14.41
CA LYS A 39 3.90 6.56 15.19
C LYS A 39 4.37 5.10 15.19
N VAL A 40 3.44 4.15 15.32
CA VAL A 40 3.76 2.72 15.37
C VAL A 40 4.47 2.28 14.11
N LEU A 41 3.96 2.69 12.95
CA LEU A 41 4.57 2.36 11.66
C LEU A 41 5.93 3.06 11.52
N LEU A 42 6.04 4.35 11.83
CA LEU A 42 7.33 5.07 11.76
C LEU A 42 8.41 4.46 12.67
N THR A 43 8.05 3.98 13.86
CA THR A 43 9.03 3.41 14.81
C THR A 43 9.38 1.96 14.55
N ASN A 44 8.56 1.23 13.77
CA ASN A 44 8.72 -0.22 13.59
C ASN A 44 8.86 -0.67 12.14
N TYR A 45 8.90 0.24 11.15
CA TYR A 45 8.97 -0.13 9.74
C TYR A 45 10.15 -1.05 9.41
N TRP A 46 11.29 -0.83 10.07
CA TRP A 46 12.54 -1.60 9.90
C TRP A 46 12.40 -3.09 10.23
N ARG A 47 11.34 -3.49 10.95
CA ARG A 47 11.05 -4.90 11.23
C ARG A 47 10.59 -5.68 10.01
N SER A 48 10.09 -4.98 8.98
CA SER A 48 9.48 -5.62 7.81
C SER A 48 9.91 -5.01 6.47
N SER A 49 10.63 -3.89 6.47
CA SER A 49 11.02 -3.18 5.25
C SER A 49 12.28 -2.37 5.49
N ASP A 50 13.14 -2.23 4.48
CA ASP A 50 14.24 -1.27 4.53
C ASP A 50 13.74 0.16 4.28
N ILE A 51 14.62 1.15 4.49
CA ILE A 51 14.27 2.57 4.33
C ILE A 51 13.89 2.92 2.89
N GLU A 52 14.46 2.27 1.88
CA GLU A 52 14.18 2.60 0.49
C GLU A 52 12.79 2.11 0.10
N ASN A 53 12.49 0.85 0.42
CA ASN A 53 11.18 0.23 0.21
C ASN A 53 10.09 0.96 0.99
N PHE A 54 10.35 1.32 2.25
CA PHE A 54 9.42 2.11 3.05
C PHE A 54 9.18 3.50 2.46
N VAL A 55 10.23 4.19 2.00
CA VAL A 55 10.08 5.49 1.33
C VAL A 55 9.30 5.36 0.03
N GLU A 56 9.55 4.30 -0.75
CA GLU A 56 8.83 4.03 -1.99
C GLU A 56 7.33 3.83 -1.74
N LEU A 57 6.98 3.03 -0.73
CA LEU A 57 5.60 2.84 -0.29
C LEU A 57 4.92 4.18 0.01
N LEU A 58 5.59 5.08 0.74
CA LEU A 58 5.04 6.37 1.15
C LEU A 58 4.80 7.34 -0.02
N VAL A 59 5.59 7.26 -1.09
CA VAL A 59 5.46 8.14 -2.26
C VAL A 59 4.72 7.52 -3.43
N SER A 60 4.41 6.22 -3.36
CA SER A 60 3.72 5.51 -4.42
C SER A 60 2.35 6.15 -4.66
N PRO A 61 2.04 6.61 -5.88
CA PRO A 61 0.74 7.19 -6.17
C PRO A 61 -0.32 6.08 -6.15
N GLU A 62 -1.51 6.43 -5.65
CA GLU A 62 -2.68 5.57 -5.80
C GLU A 62 -3.11 5.48 -7.28
N ILE A 63 -3.77 4.38 -7.66
CA ILE A 63 -4.46 4.27 -8.95
C ILE A 63 -5.67 5.21 -8.90
N LYS A 64 -5.68 6.25 -9.74
CA LYS A 64 -6.70 7.31 -9.70
C LYS A 64 -8.05 6.86 -10.24
N ASN A 65 -8.05 6.14 -11.36
CA ASN A 65 -9.23 5.61 -12.03
C ASN A 65 -9.62 4.22 -11.48
N TRP A 66 -9.57 4.06 -10.16
CA TRP A 66 -9.90 2.79 -9.51
C TRP A 66 -11.37 2.37 -9.75
N GLU A 67 -12.26 3.32 -10.08
CA GLU A 67 -13.66 3.06 -10.42
C GLU A 67 -13.82 2.28 -11.74
N GLU A 68 -12.87 2.43 -12.66
CA GLU A 68 -12.84 1.79 -13.99
C GLU A 68 -12.25 0.38 -13.96
N ILE A 69 -11.91 -0.15 -12.78
CA ILE A 69 -11.38 -1.51 -12.64
C ILE A 69 -12.50 -2.51 -12.94
N ASP A 70 -12.44 -3.10 -14.13
CA ASP A 70 -13.23 -4.26 -14.53
C ASP A 70 -12.57 -5.58 -14.10
N ASP A 71 -13.19 -6.71 -14.43
CA ASP A 71 -12.68 -8.04 -14.08
C ASP A 71 -11.30 -8.33 -14.68
N THR A 72 -11.06 -7.90 -15.92
CA THR A 72 -9.80 -8.13 -16.62
C THR A 72 -8.68 -7.35 -15.94
N TYR A 73 -8.94 -6.10 -15.58
CA TYR A 73 -7.98 -5.27 -14.89
C TYR A 73 -7.77 -5.76 -13.44
N ALA A 74 -8.84 -6.19 -12.76
CA ALA A 74 -8.73 -6.76 -11.42
C ALA A 74 -7.83 -8.02 -11.42
N ASP A 75 -8.02 -8.94 -12.37
CA ASP A 75 -7.17 -10.13 -12.52
C ASP A 75 -5.69 -9.76 -12.73
N LYS A 76 -5.45 -8.75 -13.56
CA LYS A 76 -4.10 -8.24 -13.81
C LYS A 76 -3.45 -7.69 -12.53
N LEU A 77 -4.19 -6.90 -11.75
CA LEU A 77 -3.70 -6.36 -10.47
C LEU A 77 -3.41 -7.46 -9.44
N ILE A 78 -4.27 -8.49 -9.36
CA ILE A 78 -4.07 -9.66 -8.49
C ILE A 78 -2.81 -10.42 -8.90
N THR A 79 -2.63 -10.65 -10.21
CA THR A 79 -1.44 -11.29 -10.76
C THR A 79 -0.17 -10.51 -10.46
N GLU A 80 -0.19 -9.19 -10.63
CA GLU A 80 0.93 -8.31 -10.28
C GLU A 80 1.30 -8.41 -8.79
N ILE A 81 0.31 -8.43 -7.89
CA ILE A 81 0.54 -8.60 -6.44
C ILE A 81 1.30 -9.90 -6.18
N LYS A 82 0.84 -11.02 -6.77
CA LYS A 82 1.42 -12.35 -6.55
C LYS A 82 2.82 -12.52 -7.13
N ASN A 83 3.11 -11.84 -8.25
CA ASN A 83 4.41 -11.95 -8.91
C ASN A 83 5.47 -11.01 -8.33
N ASN A 84 5.08 -10.07 -7.47
CA ASN A 84 5.97 -9.04 -6.92
C ASN A 84 5.90 -9.00 -5.38
N LEU A 85 5.97 -10.16 -4.73
CA LEU A 85 5.79 -10.32 -3.28
C LEU A 85 6.74 -9.47 -2.41
N ILE A 86 7.85 -9.00 -2.97
CA ILE A 86 8.84 -8.15 -2.28
C ILE A 86 8.63 -6.64 -2.52
N ASN A 87 7.72 -6.26 -3.40
CA ASN A 87 7.47 -4.86 -3.73
C ASN A 87 6.25 -4.32 -2.96
N ASP A 88 6.49 -3.92 -1.70
CA ASP A 88 5.46 -3.39 -0.80
C ASP A 88 4.66 -2.25 -1.41
N ALA A 89 5.34 -1.36 -2.14
CA ALA A 89 4.72 -0.19 -2.75
C ALA A 89 3.72 -0.56 -3.86
N LEU A 90 4.08 -1.52 -4.72
CA LEU A 90 3.22 -2.06 -5.76
C LEU A 90 2.05 -2.83 -5.15
N ILE A 91 2.34 -3.74 -4.20
CA ILE A 91 1.34 -4.54 -3.51
C ILE A 91 0.30 -3.63 -2.87
N ASN A 92 0.74 -2.66 -2.06
CA ASN A 92 -0.17 -1.76 -1.37
C ASN A 92 -1.00 -0.92 -2.35
N LYS A 93 -0.39 -0.41 -3.43
CA LYS A 93 -1.09 0.36 -4.47
C LYS A 93 -2.22 -0.47 -5.09
N ASN A 94 -1.91 -1.70 -5.52
CA ASN A 94 -2.88 -2.57 -6.20
C ASN A 94 -3.99 -3.04 -5.25
N ILE A 95 -3.62 -3.47 -4.03
CA ILE A 95 -4.59 -3.86 -2.99
C ILE A 95 -5.52 -2.71 -2.65
N THR A 96 -4.98 -1.51 -2.41
CA THR A 96 -5.81 -0.33 -2.05
C THR A 96 -6.80 0.00 -3.16
N ALA A 97 -6.40 -0.10 -4.43
CA ALA A 97 -7.29 0.16 -5.55
C ALA A 97 -8.43 -0.87 -5.64
N LEU A 98 -8.11 -2.16 -5.49
CA LEU A 98 -9.10 -3.24 -5.47
C LEU A 98 -10.05 -3.11 -4.26
N GLU A 99 -9.52 -2.80 -3.07
CA GLU A 99 -10.35 -2.61 -1.86
C GLU A 99 -11.31 -1.43 -2.02
N LYS A 100 -10.88 -0.33 -2.64
CA LYS A 100 -11.75 0.80 -2.98
C LYS A 100 -12.82 0.40 -4.01
N ARG A 101 -12.41 -0.19 -5.13
CA ARG A 101 -13.31 -0.61 -6.21
C ARG A 101 -14.42 -1.52 -5.70
N TYR A 102 -14.03 -2.54 -4.94
CA TYR A 102 -14.92 -3.59 -4.49
C TYR A 102 -15.42 -3.36 -3.05
N LYS A 103 -15.33 -2.12 -2.54
CA LYS A 103 -15.85 -1.70 -1.22
C LYS A 103 -15.43 -2.63 -0.08
N LYS A 104 -14.21 -3.18 -0.13
CA LYS A 104 -13.68 -4.05 0.92
C LYS A 104 -13.01 -3.22 2.00
N SER A 105 -13.09 -3.71 3.23
CA SER A 105 -12.35 -3.13 4.35
C SER A 105 -10.84 -3.17 4.09
N LYS A 106 -10.13 -2.20 4.67
CA LYS A 106 -8.67 -2.09 4.54
C LYS A 106 -7.99 -3.40 4.98
N ARG A 107 -7.02 -3.87 4.20
CA ARG A 107 -6.25 -5.12 4.39
C ARG A 107 -7.02 -6.42 4.18
N THR A 108 -8.29 -6.39 3.74
CA THR A 108 -9.03 -7.61 3.44
C THR A 108 -8.32 -8.46 2.38
N ILE A 109 -7.89 -7.86 1.28
CA ILE A 109 -7.24 -8.60 0.19
C ILE A 109 -5.84 -9.07 0.62
N PHE A 110 -5.12 -8.22 1.36
CA PHE A 110 -3.83 -8.59 1.96
C PHE A 110 -3.98 -9.85 2.82
N ASN A 111 -5.00 -9.90 3.68
CA ASN A 111 -5.24 -11.04 4.54
C ASN A 111 -5.58 -12.31 3.75
N TRP A 112 -6.35 -12.20 2.67
CA TRP A 112 -6.65 -13.34 1.81
C TRP A 112 -5.39 -13.94 1.19
N ILE A 113 -4.53 -13.11 0.61
CA ILE A 113 -3.34 -13.55 -0.11
C ILE A 113 -2.25 -14.02 0.87
N PHE A 114 -1.87 -13.19 1.84
CA PHE A 114 -0.67 -13.41 2.66
C PHE A 114 -0.91 -14.16 3.98
N HIS A 115 -2.15 -14.19 4.49
CA HIS A 115 -2.46 -14.91 5.74
C HIS A 115 -3.30 -16.16 5.51
N LYS A 116 -4.28 -16.11 4.59
CA LYS A 116 -5.11 -17.26 4.24
C LYS A 116 -4.57 -18.06 3.04
N ASN A 117 -3.49 -17.61 2.42
CA ASN A 117 -2.84 -18.26 1.28
C ASN A 117 -3.80 -18.58 0.12
N ILE A 118 -4.75 -17.68 -0.15
CA ILE A 118 -5.66 -17.82 -1.29
C ILE A 118 -4.88 -17.41 -2.54
N MET A 119 -4.37 -18.40 -3.27
CA MET A 119 -3.51 -18.19 -4.45
C MET A 119 -4.23 -18.34 -5.79
N ASP A 120 -5.52 -18.70 -5.79
CA ASP A 120 -6.32 -18.75 -7.02
C ASP A 120 -6.92 -17.36 -7.31
N ASN A 121 -6.57 -16.78 -8.46
CA ASN A 121 -7.09 -15.48 -8.89
C ASN A 121 -8.61 -15.49 -9.04
N ARG A 122 -9.18 -16.58 -9.59
CA ARG A 122 -10.64 -16.68 -9.79
C ARG A 122 -11.36 -16.60 -8.45
N LYS A 123 -10.87 -17.34 -7.47
CA LYS A 123 -11.38 -17.30 -6.10
C LYS A 123 -11.26 -15.92 -5.47
N ILE A 124 -10.16 -15.19 -5.69
CA ILE A 124 -10.03 -13.81 -5.20
C ILE A 124 -11.05 -12.89 -5.88
N LEU A 125 -11.26 -13.00 -7.19
CA LEU A 125 -12.25 -12.22 -7.94
C LEU A 125 -13.69 -12.50 -7.46
N GLU A 126 -14.01 -13.76 -7.17
CA GLU A 126 -15.31 -14.14 -6.58
C GLU A 126 -15.51 -13.45 -5.22
N LEU A 127 -14.54 -13.56 -4.31
CA LEU A 127 -14.57 -12.91 -2.99
C LEU A 127 -14.65 -11.37 -3.09
N LEU A 128 -14.03 -10.77 -4.11
CA LEU A 128 -14.14 -9.34 -4.37
C LEU A 128 -15.57 -8.93 -4.72
N LYS A 129 -16.32 -9.78 -5.43
CA LYS A 129 -17.70 -9.50 -5.85
C LYS A 129 -18.74 -9.83 -4.78
N GLU A 130 -18.44 -10.74 -3.85
CA GLU A 130 -19.35 -11.09 -2.76
C GLU A 130 -19.79 -9.86 -1.94
N ASN A 131 -21.10 -9.68 -1.75
CA ASN A 131 -21.68 -8.56 -1.01
C ASN A 131 -21.22 -7.16 -1.51
N THR A 132 -20.83 -7.07 -2.78
CA THR A 132 -20.40 -5.82 -3.40
C THR A 132 -21.40 -5.40 -4.46
N ILE A 133 -22.14 -4.31 -4.23
CA ILE A 133 -22.90 -3.66 -5.29
C ILE A 133 -21.93 -2.79 -6.09
N VAL A 134 -21.41 -3.39 -7.16
CA VAL A 134 -20.65 -2.74 -8.22
C VAL A 134 -21.62 -2.50 -9.37
N GLN A 135 -21.90 -1.24 -9.73
CA GLN A 135 -22.48 -0.96 -11.03
C GLN A 135 -21.37 -1.20 -12.07
N LEU A 136 -21.60 -2.21 -12.92
CA LEU A 136 -20.79 -2.51 -14.10
C LEU A 136 -21.34 -1.71 -15.28
#